data_AF-A0A3S2LE03-F1
#
_entry.id   AF-A0A3S2LE03-F1
#
_cell.length_a   1.000
_cell.length_b   1.000
_cell.length_c   1.000
_cell.angle_alpha   90.00
_cell.angle_beta   90.00
_cell.angle_gamma   90.00
#
_symmetry.space_group_name_H-M   'P 1'
#
loop_
_entity.id
_entity.type
_entity.pdbx_description
1 polymer ?
#
loop_
_entity_poly.entity_id
_entity_poly.type
_entity_poly.pdbx_seq_one_letter_code
_entity_poly.pdbx_strand_id
1 'polypeptide(L)'
;VSAGLYVSASVGVAVGGEGGNGGNGGKVTVRADGNLIADTDAAGSGGIVAQSIGGGGGNGGRAATISGAASTGVSVSLGVTVGGWGGDGGKSDLVIVDSGMNGGGSIVTKGANAIGILAQSVAGSGGNGGDSWGAAGGFGVNASINATVTIGGGGGKGNISGDVAVHN
;
A
#
# COMPACT_ATOMS: atom_id res chain seq x y z
N VAL A 1 21.27 4.19 -59.37
CA VAL A 1 20.95 4.80 -58.06
C VAL A 1 20.29 3.71 -57.23
N SER A 2 20.95 3.20 -56.19
CA SER A 2 20.37 2.13 -55.36
C SER A 2 19.27 2.74 -54.49
N ALA A 3 18.01 2.44 -54.77
CA ALA A 3 16.89 2.81 -53.91
C ALA A 3 16.88 1.87 -52.70
N GLY A 4 17.74 2.14 -51.72
CA GLY A 4 17.71 1.43 -50.45
C GLY A 4 16.42 1.73 -49.70
N LEU A 5 15.79 0.70 -49.13
CA LEU A 5 14.68 0.86 -48.20
C LEU A 5 15.24 1.37 -46.86
N TYR A 6 15.14 2.67 -46.62
CA TYR A 6 15.57 3.29 -45.37
C TYR A 6 14.46 3.18 -44.32
N VAL A 7 14.66 2.32 -43.31
CA VAL A 7 13.72 2.13 -42.20
C VAL A 7 14.40 2.51 -40.90
N SER A 8 13.71 3.32 -40.08
CA SER A 8 14.12 3.62 -38.70
C SER A 8 13.01 3.20 -37.76
N ALA A 9 13.35 2.41 -36.75
CA ALA A 9 12.40 1.88 -35.78
C ALA A 9 12.85 2.21 -34.36
N SER A 10 11.92 2.64 -33.53
CA SER A 10 12.11 2.83 -32.09
C SER A 10 10.99 2.14 -31.34
N VAL A 11 11.35 1.40 -30.30
CA VAL A 11 10.40 0.77 -29.40
C VAL A 11 10.77 1.17 -27.99
N GLY A 12 9.85 1.87 -27.33
CA GLY A 12 9.95 2.20 -25.91
C GLY A 12 9.08 1.23 -25.12
N VAL A 13 9.67 0.59 -24.12
CA VAL A 13 8.93 -0.23 -23.15
C VAL A 13 9.24 0.28 -21.76
N ALA A 14 8.20 0.57 -20.99
CA ALA A 14 8.33 0.93 -19.58
C ALA A 14 7.36 0.11 -18.73
N VAL A 15 7.87 -0.44 -17.63
CA VAL A 15 7.09 -1.19 -16.65
C VAL A 15 7.37 -0.60 -15.28
N GLY A 16 6.31 -0.25 -14.57
CA GLY A 16 6.39 0.28 -13.22
C GLY A 16 6.68 -0.85 -12.23
N GLY A 17 7.51 -0.59 -11.23
CA GLY A 17 7.80 -1.56 -10.19
C GLY A 17 6.57 -1.85 -9.33
N GLU A 18 6.48 -3.05 -8.76
CA GLU A 18 5.41 -3.38 -7.81
C GLU A 18 5.63 -2.71 -6.46
N GLY A 19 4.54 -2.30 -5.82
CA GLY A 19 4.54 -1.85 -4.43
C GLY A 19 4.75 -3.02 -3.48
N GLY A 20 5.53 -2.81 -2.42
CA GLY A 20 5.74 -3.84 -1.40
C GLY A 20 4.49 -4.11 -0.58
N ASN A 21 4.31 -5.35 -0.11
CA ASN A 21 3.22 -5.68 0.80
C ASN A 21 3.44 -5.08 2.20
N GLY A 22 2.34 -4.78 2.88
CA GLY A 22 2.34 -4.37 4.28
C GLY A 22 2.73 -5.52 5.21
N GLY A 23 3.42 -5.19 6.30
CA GLY A 23 3.78 -6.16 7.34
C GLY A 23 2.58 -6.56 8.20
N ASN A 24 2.52 -7.80 8.65
CA ASN A 24 1.47 -8.23 9.58
C ASN A 24 1.73 -7.68 10.99
N GLY A 25 0.67 -7.24 11.66
CA GLY A 25 0.67 -7.00 13.10
C GLY A 25 0.76 -8.32 13.86
N GLY A 26 1.43 -8.30 15.01
CA GLY A 26 1.58 -9.47 15.86
C GLY A 26 0.46 -9.61 16.88
N LYS A 27 0.29 -10.82 17.44
CA LYS A 27 -0.58 -11.06 18.58
C LYS A 27 -0.19 -10.17 19.75
N VAL A 28 -1.18 -9.54 20.38
CA VAL A 28 -1.00 -8.74 21.59
C VAL A 28 -1.69 -9.45 22.75
N THR A 29 -0.99 -9.59 23.87
CA THR A 29 -1.55 -10.14 25.10
C THR A 29 -1.12 -9.27 26.27
N VAL A 30 -2.10 -8.68 26.94
CA VAL A 30 -1.92 -7.89 28.16
C VAL A 30 -2.54 -8.66 29.32
N ARG A 31 -1.76 -8.85 30.38
CA ARG A 31 -2.22 -9.44 31.65
C ARG A 31 -2.05 -8.42 32.77
N ALA A 32 -3.17 -7.99 33.34
CA ALA A 32 -3.23 -7.07 34.47
C ALA A 32 -3.82 -7.81 35.69
N ASP A 33 -2.95 -8.54 36.39
CA ASP A 33 -3.31 -9.38 37.53
C ASP A 33 -3.42 -8.60 38.86
N GLY A 34 -3.14 -7.29 38.89
CA GLY A 34 -3.27 -6.41 40.06
C GLY A 34 -4.14 -5.18 39.82
N ASN A 35 -4.42 -4.39 40.86
CA ASN A 35 -5.18 -3.14 40.74
C ASN A 35 -4.40 -2.09 39.92
N LEU A 36 -4.94 -1.68 38.78
CA LEU A 36 -4.42 -0.59 37.97
C LEU A 36 -5.30 0.65 38.18
N ILE A 37 -4.89 1.51 39.11
CA ILE A 37 -5.57 2.78 39.37
C ILE A 37 -4.78 3.86 38.64
N ALA A 38 -5.31 4.37 37.53
CA ALA A 38 -4.85 5.62 36.94
C ALA A 38 -5.37 6.77 37.82
N ASP A 39 -4.63 7.06 38.89
CA ASP A 39 -4.97 8.01 39.96
C ASP A 39 -4.69 9.47 39.58
N THR A 40 -4.97 9.83 38.33
CA THR A 40 -4.84 11.20 37.85
C THR A 40 -6.21 11.67 37.37
N ASP A 41 -6.73 12.73 37.97
CA ASP A 41 -7.95 13.43 37.52
C ASP A 41 -7.71 14.22 36.22
N ALA A 42 -6.48 14.18 35.68
CA ALA A 42 -6.12 14.83 34.43
C ALA A 42 -6.90 14.22 33.26
N ALA A 43 -7.52 15.09 32.44
CA ALA A 43 -8.28 14.67 31.27
C ALA A 43 -7.42 13.82 30.31
N GLY A 44 -7.96 12.70 29.84
CA GLY A 44 -7.27 11.79 28.93
C GLY A 44 -6.28 10.79 29.57
N SER A 45 -6.25 10.67 30.91
CA SER A 45 -5.41 9.69 31.61
C SER A 45 -5.93 8.26 31.46
N GLY A 46 -5.62 7.62 30.33
CA GLY A 46 -6.05 6.25 30.03
C GLY A 46 -5.36 5.17 30.87
N GLY A 47 -5.95 3.96 30.87
CA GLY A 47 -5.41 2.75 31.50
C GLY A 47 -4.58 1.93 30.52
N ILE A 48 -5.17 0.87 29.96
CA ILE A 48 -4.48 -0.08 29.07
C ILE A 48 -4.75 0.26 27.61
N VAL A 49 -3.69 0.28 26.79
CA VAL A 49 -3.79 0.31 25.33
C VAL A 49 -3.12 -0.94 24.76
N ALA A 50 -3.90 -1.78 24.08
CA ALA A 50 -3.46 -3.01 23.44
C ALA A 50 -3.87 -2.99 21.97
N GLN A 51 -2.91 -2.93 21.04
CA GLN A 51 -3.20 -2.73 19.62
C GLN A 51 -2.36 -3.67 18.75
N SER A 52 -3.04 -4.50 17.96
CA SER A 52 -2.42 -5.22 16.84
C SER A 52 -2.77 -4.49 15.56
N ILE A 53 -1.77 -3.96 14.85
CA ILE A 53 -1.97 -3.16 13.64
C ILE A 53 -1.18 -3.77 12.49
N GLY A 54 -1.88 -4.13 11.42
CA GLY A 54 -1.28 -4.50 10.14
C GLY A 54 -0.81 -3.26 9.38
N GLY A 55 0.39 -3.32 8.80
CA GLY A 55 0.94 -2.25 7.96
C GLY A 55 0.18 -2.12 6.65
N GLY A 56 0.12 -0.91 6.09
CA GLY A 56 -0.46 -0.67 4.76
C GLY A 56 0.42 -1.21 3.63
N GLY A 57 -0.19 -1.53 2.49
CA GLY A 57 0.50 -1.87 1.25
C GLY A 57 1.13 -0.67 0.56
N GLY A 58 2.24 -0.88 -0.14
CA GLY A 58 2.99 0.15 -0.86
C GLY A 58 2.38 0.49 -2.23
N ASN A 59 2.69 1.67 -2.75
CA ASN A 59 2.20 2.09 -4.07
C ASN A 59 3.02 1.44 -5.20
N GLY A 60 2.34 1.05 -6.27
CA GLY A 60 2.97 0.66 -7.52
C GLY A 60 3.69 1.84 -8.17
N GLY A 61 4.83 1.55 -8.78
CA GLY A 61 5.68 2.53 -9.45
C GLY A 61 5.03 3.08 -10.71
N ARG A 62 5.26 4.38 -10.96
CA ARG A 62 4.92 5.01 -12.23
C ARG A 62 5.75 4.41 -13.36
N ALA A 63 5.14 4.26 -14.53
CA ALA A 63 5.81 3.94 -15.78
C ALA A 63 5.61 5.05 -16.81
N ALA A 64 6.67 5.40 -17.53
CA ALA A 64 6.64 6.37 -18.61
C ALA A 64 7.55 5.93 -19.76
N THR A 65 7.07 6.03 -20.99
CA THR A 65 7.89 5.74 -22.18
C THR A 65 7.75 6.82 -23.24
N ILE A 66 8.85 7.10 -23.94
CA ILE A 66 8.89 7.95 -25.13
C ILE A 66 9.68 7.20 -26.19
N SER A 67 9.07 7.03 -27.37
CA SER A 67 9.71 6.44 -28.55
C SER A 67 9.74 7.46 -29.69
N GLY A 68 10.89 7.49 -30.38
CA GLY A 68 11.25 8.48 -31.38
C GLY A 68 12.06 7.85 -32.52
N ALA A 69 11.55 7.93 -33.76
CA ALA A 69 12.28 7.46 -34.95
C ALA A 69 12.17 8.46 -36.10
N ALA A 70 13.29 8.75 -36.76
CA ALA A 70 13.35 9.56 -37.97
C ALA A 70 14.04 8.80 -39.10
N SER A 71 13.48 8.87 -40.32
CA SER A 71 14.10 8.29 -41.50
C SER A 71 13.78 9.08 -42.78
N THR A 72 14.66 8.94 -43.77
CA THR A 72 14.42 9.35 -45.16
C THR A 72 13.56 8.36 -45.95
N GLY A 73 12.99 7.36 -45.29
CA GLY A 73 12.06 6.37 -45.86
C GLY A 73 10.88 6.14 -44.91
N VAL A 74 10.82 4.99 -44.24
CA VAL A 74 9.74 4.64 -43.31
C VAL A 74 10.19 4.77 -41.86
N SER A 75 9.40 5.46 -41.02
CA SER A 75 9.61 5.50 -39.57
C SER A 75 8.56 4.67 -38.82
N VAL A 76 9.01 3.98 -37.77
CA VAL A 76 8.14 3.22 -36.86
C VAL A 76 8.50 3.60 -35.43
N SER A 77 7.55 4.14 -34.67
CA SER A 77 7.70 4.44 -33.24
C SER A 77 6.59 3.76 -32.47
N LEU A 78 6.96 2.85 -31.57
CA LEU A 78 6.02 2.11 -30.74
C LEU A 78 6.32 2.35 -29.27
N GLY A 79 5.30 2.67 -28.48
CA GLY A 79 5.40 2.80 -27.04
C GLY A 79 4.50 1.80 -26.33
N VAL A 80 5.05 1.03 -25.39
CA VAL A 80 4.27 0.21 -24.46
C VAL A 80 4.61 0.61 -23.03
N THR A 81 3.61 1.03 -22.28
CA THR A 81 3.78 1.41 -20.88
C THR A 81 2.80 0.65 -20.00
N VAL A 82 3.29 0.04 -18.92
CA VAL A 82 2.45 -0.61 -17.91
C VAL A 82 2.80 -0.07 -16.53
N GLY A 83 1.83 0.52 -15.84
CA GLY A 83 1.99 0.98 -14.46
C GLY A 83 2.18 -0.18 -13.49
N GLY A 84 2.89 0.06 -12.39
CA GLY A 84 3.17 -0.98 -11.39
C GLY A 84 1.94 -1.32 -10.54
N TRP A 85 1.87 -2.53 -9.99
CA TRP A 85 0.78 -2.91 -9.08
C TRP A 85 1.01 -2.39 -7.67
N GLY A 86 -0.05 -1.99 -6.97
CA GLY A 86 0.01 -1.71 -5.53
C GLY A 86 0.15 -2.98 -4.71
N GLY A 87 0.86 -2.91 -3.58
CA GLY A 87 1.01 -4.02 -2.65
C GLY A 87 -0.22 -4.24 -1.76
N ASP A 88 -0.42 -5.45 -1.27
CA ASP A 88 -1.50 -5.77 -0.35
C ASP A 88 -1.22 -5.26 1.08
N GLY A 89 -2.26 -4.96 1.84
CA GLY A 89 -2.16 -4.62 3.26
C GLY A 89 -1.85 -5.83 4.15
N GLY A 90 -1.23 -5.59 5.30
CA GLY A 90 -0.94 -6.60 6.32
C GLY A 90 -2.15 -6.94 7.18
N LYS A 91 -2.22 -8.17 7.68
CA LYS A 91 -3.21 -8.58 8.70
C LYS A 91 -2.85 -7.98 10.05
N SER A 92 -3.84 -7.71 10.89
CA SER A 92 -3.61 -7.69 12.33
C SER A 92 -3.95 -9.05 12.94
N ASP A 93 -3.54 -9.26 14.17
CA ASP A 93 -3.72 -10.52 14.89
C ASP A 93 -4.56 -10.31 16.16
N LEU A 94 -4.81 -11.38 16.88
CA LEU A 94 -5.58 -11.42 18.11
C LEU A 94 -5.02 -10.44 19.15
N VAL A 95 -5.92 -9.63 19.71
CA VAL A 95 -5.65 -8.81 20.89
C VAL A 95 -6.39 -9.39 22.08
N ILE A 96 -5.66 -9.74 23.13
CA ILE A 96 -6.22 -10.20 24.41
C ILE A 96 -5.83 -9.21 25.51
N VAL A 97 -6.81 -8.75 26.27
CA VAL A 97 -6.60 -8.03 27.52
C VAL A 97 -7.30 -8.81 28.63
N ASP A 98 -6.51 -9.34 29.56
CA ASP A 98 -6.99 -10.05 30.74
C ASP A 98 -6.74 -9.17 31.97
N SER A 99 -7.80 -8.70 32.63
CA SER A 99 -7.78 -8.07 33.94
C SER A 99 -8.57 -8.90 34.96
N GLY A 100 -8.11 -8.89 36.23
CA GLY A 100 -8.86 -9.49 37.34
C GLY A 100 -8.90 -11.02 37.41
N MET A 101 -8.28 -11.74 36.48
CA MET A 101 -8.37 -13.20 36.36
C MET A 101 -7.82 -14.02 37.56
N ASN A 102 -6.98 -13.43 38.42
CA ASN A 102 -6.39 -14.08 39.59
C ASN A 102 -6.91 -13.53 40.95
N GLY A 103 -8.19 -13.15 41.02
CA GLY A 103 -8.86 -12.87 42.31
C GLY A 103 -8.82 -11.41 42.76
N GLY A 104 -8.62 -10.46 41.84
CA GLY A 104 -8.79 -9.04 42.13
C GLY A 104 -7.88 -8.13 41.29
N GLY A 105 -8.49 -7.44 40.33
CA GLY A 105 -7.84 -6.39 39.57
C GLY A 105 -8.91 -5.45 39.03
N SER A 106 -8.90 -4.19 39.47
CA SER A 106 -9.78 -3.14 38.98
C SER A 106 -8.96 -2.15 38.16
N ILE A 107 -9.47 -1.78 37.00
CA ILE A 107 -8.95 -0.69 36.17
C ILE A 107 -9.82 0.52 36.41
N VAL A 108 -9.29 1.52 37.12
CA VAL A 108 -10.01 2.75 37.46
C VAL A 108 -9.29 3.93 36.81
N THR A 109 -10.00 4.67 35.97
CA THR A 109 -9.54 5.94 35.39
C THR A 109 -10.42 7.08 35.90
N LYS A 110 -9.83 8.09 36.54
CA LYS A 110 -10.59 9.17 37.19
C LYS A 110 -10.74 10.45 36.37
N GLY A 111 -9.85 10.68 35.40
CA GLY A 111 -9.88 11.87 34.54
C GLY A 111 -11.04 11.92 33.55
N ALA A 112 -11.48 13.12 33.17
CA ALA A 112 -12.47 13.32 32.11
C ALA A 112 -11.97 12.75 30.77
N ASN A 113 -12.85 12.08 30.00
CA ASN A 113 -12.51 11.40 28.74
C ASN A 113 -11.41 10.31 28.85
N ALA A 114 -11.17 9.77 30.06
CA ALA A 114 -10.19 8.71 30.23
C ALA A 114 -10.74 7.35 29.79
N ILE A 115 -9.96 6.61 29.01
CA ILE A 115 -10.30 5.26 28.55
C ILE A 115 -9.67 4.23 29.49
N GLY A 116 -10.48 3.34 30.07
CA GLY A 116 -9.99 2.25 30.94
C GLY A 116 -9.17 1.21 30.17
N ILE A 117 -9.78 0.58 29.15
CA ILE A 117 -9.11 -0.35 28.23
C ILE A 117 -9.43 0.07 26.79
N LEU A 118 -8.41 0.30 25.98
CA LEU A 118 -8.49 0.38 24.53
C LEU A 118 -7.83 -0.88 23.95
N ALA A 119 -8.62 -1.80 23.43
CA ALA A 119 -8.15 -2.99 22.72
C ALA A 119 -8.59 -2.91 21.26
N GLN A 120 -7.65 -2.98 20.30
CA GLN A 120 -7.98 -2.87 18.88
C GLN A 120 -7.13 -3.79 18.01
N SER A 121 -7.78 -4.49 17.09
CA SER A 121 -7.14 -5.19 15.99
C SER A 121 -7.51 -4.48 14.69
N VAL A 122 -6.53 -3.89 14.02
CA VAL A 122 -6.73 -3.08 12.80
C VAL A 122 -5.85 -3.61 11.68
N ALA A 123 -6.44 -4.22 10.67
CA ALA A 123 -5.71 -4.61 9.48
C ALA A 123 -5.31 -3.41 8.60
N GLY A 124 -4.24 -3.62 7.82
CA GLY A 124 -3.73 -2.64 6.89
C GLY A 124 -4.58 -2.52 5.62
N SER A 125 -4.60 -1.32 5.06
CA SER A 125 -5.16 -1.05 3.73
C SER A 125 -4.21 -1.55 2.62
N GLY A 126 -4.75 -1.78 1.42
CA GLY A 126 -3.93 -1.99 0.23
C GLY A 126 -3.24 -0.71 -0.25
N GLY A 127 -2.31 -0.88 -1.19
CA GLY A 127 -1.59 0.21 -1.87
C GLY A 127 -2.24 0.65 -3.17
N ASN A 128 -1.84 1.80 -3.70
CA ASN A 128 -2.37 2.30 -4.97
C ASN A 128 -1.62 1.70 -6.17
N GLY A 129 -2.32 1.51 -7.29
CA GLY A 129 -1.67 1.19 -8.56
C GLY A 129 -0.86 2.37 -9.10
N GLY A 130 0.17 2.07 -9.88
CA GLY A 130 1.05 3.04 -10.50
C GLY A 130 0.46 3.63 -11.78
N ASP A 131 0.70 4.92 -12.00
CA ASP A 131 0.31 5.60 -13.23
C ASP A 131 1.09 5.07 -14.44
N SER A 132 0.47 5.15 -15.62
CA SER A 132 1.12 4.85 -16.91
C SER A 132 0.98 6.02 -17.88
N TRP A 133 2.07 6.41 -18.53
CA TRP A 133 2.04 7.39 -19.62
C TRP A 133 2.96 6.96 -20.78
N GLY A 134 2.56 7.25 -22.02
CA GLY A 134 3.31 6.84 -23.20
C GLY A 134 3.13 7.79 -24.36
N ALA A 135 4.23 8.08 -25.04
CA ALA A 135 4.25 8.86 -26.27
C ALA A 135 5.10 8.16 -27.34
N ALA A 136 4.60 8.18 -28.57
CA ALA A 136 5.33 7.73 -29.75
C ALA A 136 5.22 8.80 -30.82
N GLY A 137 6.37 9.24 -31.32
CA GLY A 137 6.46 10.22 -32.39
C GLY A 137 7.52 9.81 -33.39
N GLY A 138 7.27 10.04 -34.67
CA GLY A 138 8.17 9.59 -35.70
C GLY A 138 7.92 10.31 -37.00
N PHE A 139 9.00 10.50 -37.75
CA PHE A 139 8.99 11.20 -39.04
C PHE A 139 9.67 10.33 -40.09
N GLY A 140 8.89 9.89 -41.08
CA GLY A 140 9.37 9.20 -42.26
C GLY A 140 8.86 9.91 -43.50
N VAL A 141 9.76 10.15 -44.45
CA VAL A 141 9.46 10.83 -45.72
C VAL A 141 8.42 10.05 -46.53
N ASN A 142 8.45 8.72 -46.47
CA ASN A 142 7.50 7.85 -47.17
C ASN A 142 6.31 7.47 -46.28
N ALA A 143 6.57 7.08 -45.03
CA ALA A 143 5.52 6.70 -44.09
C ALA A 143 5.98 6.87 -42.64
N SER A 144 5.04 7.22 -41.76
CA SER A 144 5.26 7.27 -40.31
C SER A 144 4.21 6.42 -39.60
N ILE A 145 4.65 5.43 -38.83
CA ILE A 145 3.79 4.55 -38.05
C ILE A 145 4.06 4.85 -36.57
N ASN A 146 3.07 5.38 -35.86
CA ASN A 146 3.17 5.71 -34.45
C ASN A 146 2.03 5.03 -33.69
N ALA A 147 2.37 4.27 -32.66
CA ALA A 147 1.35 3.66 -31.79
C ALA A 147 1.81 3.64 -30.34
N THR A 148 0.88 3.89 -29.42
CA THR A 148 1.11 3.77 -27.99
C THR A 148 0.05 2.87 -27.36
N VAL A 149 0.50 2.04 -26.43
CA VAL A 149 -0.36 1.28 -25.53
C VAL A 149 0.04 1.63 -24.11
N THR A 150 -0.91 2.11 -23.32
CA THR A 150 -0.70 2.46 -21.91
C THR A 150 -1.72 1.73 -21.06
N ILE A 151 -1.25 0.97 -20.07
CA ILE A 151 -2.07 0.23 -19.12
C ILE A 151 -1.71 0.73 -17.72
N GLY A 152 -2.69 1.23 -16.96
CA GLY A 152 -2.48 1.61 -15.58
C GLY A 152 -2.21 0.41 -14.67
N GLY A 153 -1.62 0.66 -13.51
CA GLY A 153 -1.45 -0.35 -12.48
C GLY A 153 -2.75 -0.64 -11.71
N GLY A 154 -2.90 -1.88 -11.23
CA GLY A 154 -3.97 -2.22 -10.29
C GLY A 154 -3.61 -1.84 -8.85
N GLY A 155 -4.62 -1.51 -8.03
CA GLY A 155 -4.43 -1.34 -6.59
C GLY A 155 -4.26 -2.66 -5.85
N GLY A 156 -3.67 -2.60 -4.67
CA GLY A 156 -3.57 -3.72 -3.74
C GLY A 156 -4.84 -3.88 -2.90
N LYS A 157 -5.01 -5.05 -2.31
CA LYS A 157 -6.14 -5.37 -1.42
C LYS A 157 -5.85 -4.93 0.01
N GLY A 158 -6.88 -4.50 0.73
CA GLY A 158 -6.82 -4.45 2.19
C GLY A 158 -6.84 -5.85 2.80
N ASN A 159 -6.65 -5.92 4.12
CA ASN A 159 -6.70 -7.19 4.85
C ASN A 159 -7.75 -7.22 5.97
N ILE A 160 -7.87 -8.37 6.62
CA ILE A 160 -8.86 -8.63 7.68
C ILE A 160 -8.19 -8.48 9.05
N SER A 161 -8.90 -7.82 9.97
CA SER A 161 -8.47 -7.70 11.37
C SER A 161 -8.61 -9.02 12.13
N GLY A 162 -7.76 -9.23 13.13
CA GLY A 162 -7.93 -10.30 14.11
C GLY A 162 -9.04 -10.00 15.14
N ASP A 163 -9.38 -11.01 15.94
CA ASP A 163 -10.34 -10.84 17.03
C ASP A 163 -9.79 -9.94 18.14
N VAL A 164 -10.70 -9.37 18.92
CA VAL A 164 -10.38 -8.62 20.14
C VAL A 164 -11.15 -9.26 21.29
N ALA A 165 -10.40 -9.77 22.27
CA ALA A 165 -10.93 -10.35 23.50
C ALA A 165 -10.52 -9.49 24.69
N VAL A 166 -11.50 -9.02 25.46
CA VAL A 166 -11.29 -8.33 26.72
C VAL A 166 -12.00 -9.10 27.81
N HIS A 167 -11.24 -9.60 28.77
CA HIS A 167 -11.72 -10.23 29.98
C HIS A 167 -11.39 -9.29 31.14
N ASN A 168 -12.40 -8.88 31.90
CA ASN A 168 -12.26 -7.94 33.02
C ASN A 168 -13.12 -8.40 34.20
#